data_AF-K0YX48-F1
#
_entry.id   AF-K0YX48-F1
#
_cell.length_a   1.000
_cell.length_b   1.000
_cell.length_c   1.000
_cell.angle_alpha   90.00
_cell.angle_beta   90.00
_cell.angle_gamma   90.00
#
_symmetry.space_group_name_H-M   'P 1'
#
loop_
_entity.id
_entity.type
_entity.pdbx_description
1 polymer ?
#
loop_
_entity_poly.entity_id
_entity_poly.type
_entity_poly.pdbx_seq_one_letter_code
_entity_poly.pdbx_strand_id
1 'polypeptide(L)'
;MGEEEKRRFAAAPPAQKDALSETASNAQEKRGRVRRRWPIAVGCVAAVVALAAAGFFVWHEQPSFCNAICHVPMDNYVEGYYEDETLCANAHYREGTTCLQCHEPKIDEQIAEGIAWVKGDFEVDERGDIATVGVTADEKMCATPECHDMQDVMAATQDWGGEEGVNPHDSHQGTPIDCSNCHGVHKASNMYCNTCHDYETPQGWTDPV
;
A
#
# COMPACT_ATOMS: atom_id res chain seq x y z
N MET A 1 -67.41 -79.14 -28.05
CA MET A 1 -67.86 -77.85 -27.51
C MET A 1 -66.67 -76.89 -27.62
N GLY A 2 -66.54 -75.94 -28.53
CA GLY A 2 -67.45 -75.23 -29.44
C GLY A 2 -66.91 -73.79 -29.47
N GLU A 3 -66.11 -73.42 -30.49
CA GLU A 3 -65.26 -72.21 -30.57
C GLU A 3 -66.02 -70.86 -30.70
N GLU A 4 -67.35 -70.83 -30.53
CA GLU A 4 -68.16 -69.65 -30.80
C GLU A 4 -68.34 -68.68 -29.62
N GLU A 5 -67.97 -69.06 -28.39
CA GLU A 5 -68.20 -68.22 -27.20
C GLU A 5 -67.05 -67.23 -26.89
N LYS A 6 -65.95 -67.25 -27.65
CA LYS A 6 -64.81 -66.33 -27.44
C LYS A 6 -64.86 -65.04 -28.28
N ARG A 7 -65.91 -64.85 -29.08
CA ARG A 7 -66.07 -63.69 -29.96
C ARG A 7 -67.34 -62.91 -29.65
N ARG A 8 -67.46 -62.33 -28.46
CA ARG A 8 -68.40 -61.23 -28.16
C ARG A 8 -68.13 -60.73 -26.76
N PHE A 9 -67.30 -59.70 -26.66
CA PHE A 9 -67.26 -58.62 -25.66
C PHE A 9 -65.90 -57.95 -25.90
N ALA A 10 -65.79 -57.26 -27.03
CA ALA A 10 -66.05 -55.82 -27.15
C ALA A 10 -64.75 -55.05 -26.86
N ALA A 11 -64.28 -54.39 -27.92
CA ALA A 11 -63.07 -53.60 -27.95
C ALA A 11 -63.07 -52.53 -26.84
N ALA A 12 -61.96 -52.46 -26.10
CA ALA A 12 -61.59 -51.27 -25.34
C ALA A 12 -60.61 -50.44 -26.18
N PRO A 13 -60.68 -49.10 -26.17
CA PRO A 13 -60.06 -48.24 -27.17
C PRO A 13 -58.53 -48.16 -27.03
N PRO A 14 -57.80 -47.81 -28.10
CA PRO A 14 -56.33 -47.64 -28.06
C PRO A 14 -55.83 -46.52 -27.12
N ALA A 15 -56.73 -45.72 -26.54
CA ALA A 15 -56.43 -44.50 -25.80
C ALA A 15 -55.67 -44.66 -24.47
N GLN A 16 -55.53 -45.88 -23.91
CA GLN A 16 -54.84 -46.07 -22.62
C GLN A 16 -53.33 -46.23 -22.72
N LYS A 17 -52.77 -46.64 -23.87
CA LYS A 17 -51.32 -46.79 -24.03
C LYS A 17 -50.62 -45.46 -24.32
N ASP A 18 -51.32 -44.59 -25.03
CA ASP A 18 -50.82 -43.25 -25.39
C ASP A 18 -50.77 -42.35 -24.15
N ALA A 19 -51.79 -42.39 -23.29
CA ALA A 19 -51.84 -41.58 -22.07
C ALA A 19 -50.71 -41.90 -21.06
N LEU A 20 -50.26 -43.15 -20.96
CA LEU A 20 -49.14 -43.59 -20.11
C LEU A 20 -47.76 -43.22 -20.71
N SER A 21 -47.63 -43.27 -22.03
CA SER A 21 -46.43 -42.85 -22.76
C SER A 21 -46.26 -41.33 -22.72
N GLU A 22 -47.37 -40.59 -22.83
CA GLU A 22 -47.39 -39.13 -22.84
C GLU A 22 -47.17 -38.54 -21.43
N THR A 23 -47.65 -39.21 -20.37
CA THR A 23 -47.33 -38.85 -18.97
C THR A 23 -45.89 -39.19 -18.58
N ALA A 24 -45.32 -40.29 -19.07
CA ALA A 24 -43.92 -40.63 -18.84
C ALA A 24 -42.95 -39.70 -19.62
N SER A 25 -43.31 -39.31 -20.85
CA SER A 25 -42.55 -38.35 -21.67
C SER A 25 -42.60 -36.93 -21.09
N ASN A 26 -43.79 -36.46 -20.68
CA ASN A 26 -43.93 -35.13 -20.04
C ASN A 26 -43.24 -35.03 -18.67
N ALA A 27 -43.16 -36.13 -17.92
CA ALA A 27 -42.42 -36.16 -16.64
C ALA A 27 -40.90 -36.09 -16.84
N GLN A 28 -40.39 -36.53 -17.99
CA GLN A 28 -38.97 -36.52 -18.31
C GLN A 28 -38.51 -35.19 -18.94
N GLU A 29 -39.40 -34.49 -19.67
CA GLU A 29 -39.09 -33.21 -20.32
C GLU A 29 -39.12 -32.00 -19.36
N LYS A 30 -39.78 -32.12 -18.19
CA LYS A 30 -39.80 -31.09 -17.14
C LYS A 30 -38.78 -31.29 -16.02
N ARG A 31 -37.73 -32.07 -16.23
CA ARG A 31 -36.45 -31.80 -15.54
C ARG A 31 -35.76 -30.66 -16.27
N GLY A 32 -36.37 -29.48 -16.23
CA GLY A 32 -35.66 -28.24 -16.56
C GLY A 32 -34.36 -28.28 -15.77
N ARG A 33 -33.22 -28.26 -16.48
CA ARG A 33 -31.89 -28.17 -15.87
C ARG A 33 -32.02 -27.10 -14.80
N VAL A 34 -32.09 -27.49 -13.52
CA VAL A 34 -31.99 -26.55 -12.41
C VAL A 34 -30.63 -25.94 -12.66
N ARG A 35 -30.61 -24.72 -13.23
CA ARG A 35 -29.39 -24.05 -13.68
C ARG A 35 -28.57 -23.92 -12.41
N ARG A 36 -27.61 -24.85 -12.21
CA ARG A 36 -26.84 -24.93 -10.96
C ARG A 36 -26.25 -23.54 -10.81
N ARG A 37 -26.70 -22.79 -9.80
CA ARG A 37 -26.23 -21.41 -9.58
C ARG A 37 -24.81 -21.42 -9.00
N TRP A 38 -24.28 -22.59 -8.65
CA TRP A 38 -22.95 -22.77 -8.08
C TRP A 38 -21.80 -22.22 -8.94
N PRO A 39 -21.74 -22.39 -10.28
CA PRO A 39 -20.72 -21.74 -11.10
C PRO A 39 -20.84 -20.21 -11.09
N ILE A 40 -22.06 -19.66 -10.98
CA ILE A 40 -22.28 -18.22 -10.84
C ILE A 40 -21.80 -17.76 -9.47
N ALA A 41 -22.12 -18.49 -8.40
CA ALA A 41 -21.66 -18.19 -7.06
C ALA A 41 -20.13 -18.25 -6.95
N VAL A 42 -19.49 -19.28 -7.52
CA VAL A 42 -18.02 -19.39 -7.60
C VAL A 42 -17.43 -18.24 -8.41
N GLY A 43 -18.04 -17.89 -9.56
CA GLY A 43 -17.61 -16.75 -10.35
C GLY A 43 -17.71 -15.42 -9.59
N CYS A 44 -18.80 -15.20 -8.86
CA CYS A 44 -18.97 -14.02 -8.01
C CYS A 44 -17.96 -13.99 -6.87
N VAL A 45 -17.71 -15.11 -6.18
CA VAL A 45 -16.70 -15.19 -5.11
C VAL A 45 -15.31 -14.91 -5.66
N ALA A 46 -14.94 -15.52 -6.79
CA ALA A 46 -13.66 -15.26 -7.43
C ALA A 46 -13.49 -13.79 -7.82
N ALA A 47 -14.53 -13.16 -8.36
CA ALA A 47 -14.51 -11.73 -8.69
C ALA A 47 -14.35 -10.85 -7.44
N VAL A 48 -15.07 -11.13 -6.34
CA VAL A 48 -14.93 -10.39 -5.08
C VAL A 48 -13.52 -10.53 -4.51
N VAL A 49 -12.96 -11.73 -4.51
CA VAL A 49 -11.59 -11.97 -4.04
C VAL A 49 -10.58 -11.21 -4.90
N ALA A 50 -10.74 -11.21 -6.22
CA ALA A 50 -9.85 -10.47 -7.12
C ALA A 50 -9.91 -8.95 -6.86
N LEU A 51 -11.12 -8.39 -6.68
CA LEU A 51 -11.29 -6.97 -6.35
C LEU A 51 -10.71 -6.62 -4.98
N ALA A 52 -10.91 -7.47 -3.97
CA ALA A 52 -10.35 -7.27 -2.65
C ALA A 52 -8.81 -7.33 -2.67
N ALA A 53 -8.23 -8.28 -3.41
CA ALA A 53 -6.79 -8.39 -3.58
C ALA A 53 -6.20 -7.15 -4.27
N ALA A 54 -6.85 -6.65 -5.32
CA ALA A 54 -6.42 -5.42 -5.99
C ALA A 54 -6.54 -4.19 -5.07
N GLY A 55 -7.63 -4.07 -4.30
CA GLY A 55 -7.81 -2.99 -3.33
C GLY A 55 -6.78 -3.05 -2.19
N PHE A 56 -6.50 -4.25 -1.69
CA PHE A 56 -5.44 -4.47 -0.70
C PHE A 56 -4.06 -4.14 -1.27
N PHE A 57 -3.80 -4.49 -2.54
CA PHE A 57 -2.56 -4.16 -3.21
C PHE A 57 -2.30 -2.65 -3.23
N VAL A 58 -3.29 -1.88 -3.69
CA VAL A 58 -3.18 -0.41 -3.72
C VAL A 58 -3.06 0.17 -2.31
N TRP A 59 -3.83 -0.36 -1.34
CA TRP A 59 -3.82 0.15 0.02
C TRP A 59 -2.49 -0.12 0.74
N HIS A 60 -1.83 -1.26 0.52
CA HIS A 60 -0.57 -1.57 1.22
C HIS A 60 0.57 -0.63 0.87
N GLU A 61 0.49 0.08 -0.27
CA GLU A 61 1.49 1.07 -0.67
C GLU A 61 1.21 2.47 -0.08
N GLN A 62 0.13 2.63 0.69
CA GLN A 62 -0.27 3.92 1.26
C GLN A 62 0.22 4.09 2.70
N PRO A 63 0.56 5.31 3.14
CA PRO A 63 0.99 5.58 4.52
C PRO A 63 -0.03 5.12 5.58
N SER A 64 -1.33 5.15 5.24
CA SER A 64 -2.38 4.64 6.13
C SER A 64 -2.28 3.15 6.46
N PHE A 65 -1.66 2.33 5.60
CA PHE A 65 -1.40 0.93 5.90
C PHE A 65 -0.36 0.77 7.01
N CYS A 66 0.70 1.58 6.94
CA CYS A 66 1.79 1.58 7.91
C CYS A 66 1.26 1.88 9.33
N ASN A 67 0.34 2.84 9.48
CA ASN A 67 -0.33 3.12 10.75
C ASN A 67 -1.36 2.03 11.14
N ALA A 68 -2.17 1.53 10.21
CA ALA A 68 -3.24 0.59 10.54
C ALA A 68 -2.75 -0.82 10.87
N ILE A 69 -1.67 -1.28 10.22
CA ILE A 69 -1.13 -2.64 10.37
C ILE A 69 0.07 -2.65 11.30
N CYS A 70 1.02 -1.75 11.10
CA CYS A 70 2.25 -1.66 11.91
C CYS A 70 2.11 -0.64 13.05
N HIS A 71 0.88 -0.47 13.58
CA HIS A 71 0.63 0.38 14.76
C HIS A 71 1.66 0.04 15.85
N VAL A 72 2.38 1.06 16.31
CA VAL A 72 3.64 0.94 17.06
C VAL A 72 4.64 -0.03 16.40
N PRO A 73 5.76 0.46 15.84
CA PRO A 73 6.43 1.75 16.10
C PRO A 73 6.17 2.84 15.05
N MET A 74 5.12 2.71 14.23
CA MET A 74 4.94 3.54 13.04
C MET A 74 4.05 4.78 13.24
N ASP A 75 3.31 4.86 14.34
CA ASP A 75 2.25 5.86 14.54
C ASP A 75 2.79 7.29 14.54
N ASN A 76 3.87 7.55 15.28
CA ASN A 76 4.49 8.87 15.36
C ASN A 76 5.00 9.36 13.99
N TYR A 77 5.56 8.45 13.18
CA TYR A 77 6.07 8.81 11.85
C TYR A 77 4.95 9.16 10.89
N VAL A 78 3.82 8.44 10.95
CA VAL A 78 2.66 8.71 10.10
C VAL A 78 1.96 9.99 10.53
N GLU A 79 1.82 10.22 11.84
CA GLU A 79 1.29 11.48 12.39
C GLU A 79 2.17 12.66 11.95
N GLY A 80 3.49 12.60 12.18
CA GLY A 80 4.41 13.65 11.76
C GLY A 80 4.40 13.89 10.24
N TYR A 81 4.30 12.83 9.45
CA TYR A 81 4.17 12.93 7.99
C TYR A 81 2.92 13.69 7.55
N TYR A 82 1.76 13.50 8.21
CA TYR A 82 0.53 14.19 7.84
C TYR A 82 0.35 15.56 8.50
N GLU A 83 0.83 15.74 9.73
CA GLU A 83 0.37 16.83 10.59
C GLU A 83 1.48 17.80 11.03
N ASP A 84 2.76 17.40 11.02
CA ASP A 84 3.86 18.24 11.53
C ASP A 84 4.58 19.00 10.41
N GLU A 85 4.13 20.22 10.13
CA GLU A 85 4.72 21.13 9.12
C GLU A 85 6.19 21.49 9.38
N THR A 86 6.74 21.18 10.55
CA THR A 86 8.16 21.42 10.86
C THR A 86 9.09 20.31 10.34
N LEU A 87 8.54 19.15 9.97
CA LEU A 87 9.31 17.99 9.53
C LEU A 87 9.47 17.93 8.02
N CYS A 88 10.63 17.50 7.54
CA CYS A 88 10.81 17.28 6.09
C CYS A 88 9.87 16.20 5.55
N ALA A 89 9.46 15.20 6.35
CA ALA A 89 8.45 14.22 5.93
C ALA A 89 7.11 14.87 5.53
N ASN A 90 6.67 15.90 6.25
CA ASN A 90 5.45 16.62 5.92
C ASN A 90 5.61 17.50 4.68
N ALA A 91 6.77 18.14 4.51
CA ALA A 91 7.07 18.85 3.27
C ALA A 91 6.98 17.92 2.05
N HIS A 92 7.50 16.69 2.15
CA HIS A 92 7.40 15.67 1.10
C HIS A 92 5.97 15.15 0.90
N TYR A 93 5.20 14.96 1.98
CA TYR A 93 3.76 14.65 1.89
C TYR A 93 3.01 15.68 1.04
N ARG A 94 3.27 16.97 1.27
CA ARG A 94 2.61 18.08 0.59
C ARG A 94 2.94 18.15 -0.91
N GLU A 95 4.09 17.61 -1.31
CA GLU A 95 4.50 17.42 -2.71
C GLU A 95 4.05 16.06 -3.29
N GLY A 96 3.26 15.29 -2.53
CA GLY A 96 2.69 14.02 -2.98
C GLY A 96 3.65 12.82 -2.88
N THR A 97 4.79 12.97 -2.21
CA THR A 97 5.73 11.88 -1.97
C THR A 97 5.23 10.97 -0.84
N THR A 98 5.15 9.66 -1.07
CA THR A 98 4.74 8.65 -0.07
C THR A 98 5.95 8.04 0.64
N CYS A 99 5.70 7.33 1.76
CA CYS A 99 6.73 6.68 2.56
C CYS A 99 7.65 5.77 1.72
N LEU A 100 7.07 4.96 0.82
CA LEU A 100 7.80 3.94 0.05
C LEU A 100 8.65 4.51 -1.08
N GLN A 101 8.50 5.79 -1.41
CA GLN A 101 9.41 6.47 -2.35
C GLN A 101 10.78 6.73 -1.72
N CYS A 102 10.85 6.76 -0.38
CA CYS A 102 12.07 6.87 0.40
C CYS A 102 12.45 5.55 1.07
N HIS A 103 11.46 4.81 1.57
CA HIS A 103 11.61 3.49 2.16
C HIS A 103 11.31 2.41 1.11
N GLU A 104 12.17 2.29 0.10
CA GLU A 104 11.99 1.29 -0.95
C GLU A 104 11.92 -0.11 -0.33
N PRO A 105 10.79 -0.83 -0.48
CA PRO A 105 10.57 -2.01 0.32
C PRO A 105 11.14 -3.24 -0.39
N LYS A 106 12.28 -3.77 0.07
CA LYS A 106 12.84 -5.01 -0.48
C LYS A 106 12.12 -6.22 0.07
N ILE A 107 11.88 -7.23 -0.78
CA ILE A 107 11.04 -8.40 -0.42
C ILE A 107 11.61 -9.17 0.78
N ASP A 108 12.93 -9.32 0.86
CA ASP A 108 13.62 -9.98 1.97
C ASP A 108 13.55 -9.18 3.27
N GLU A 109 13.67 -7.86 3.19
CA GLU A 109 13.50 -6.93 4.32
C GLU A 109 12.04 -6.97 4.84
N GLN A 110 11.04 -6.93 3.96
CA GLN A 110 9.62 -7.04 4.32
C GLN A 110 9.28 -8.36 5.05
N ILE A 111 9.91 -9.47 4.67
CA ILE A 111 9.72 -10.76 5.37
C ILE A 111 10.29 -10.69 6.78
N ALA A 112 11.49 -10.12 6.94
CA ALA A 112 12.13 -9.97 8.23
C ALA A 112 11.32 -9.02 9.14
N GLU A 113 10.87 -7.89 8.61
CA GLU A 113 10.00 -6.93 9.29
C GLU A 113 8.68 -7.57 9.74
N GLY A 114 8.01 -8.33 8.88
CA GLY A 114 6.79 -9.05 9.24
C GLY A 114 6.98 -10.08 10.35
N ILE A 115 8.12 -10.80 10.36
CA ILE A 115 8.46 -11.74 11.44
C ILE A 115 8.75 -11.00 12.74
N ALA A 116 9.52 -9.91 12.67
CA ALA A 116 9.80 -9.06 13.83
C ALA A 116 8.50 -8.47 14.39
N TRP A 117 7.57 -8.07 13.52
CA TRP A 117 6.26 -7.55 13.91
C TRP A 117 5.42 -8.56 14.68
N VAL A 118 5.27 -9.77 14.15
CA VAL A 118 4.53 -10.85 14.84
C VAL A 118 5.16 -11.19 16.19
N LYS A 119 6.48 -11.06 16.33
CA LYS A 119 7.21 -11.34 17.57
C LYS A 119 7.27 -10.16 18.54
N GLY A 120 6.95 -8.94 18.09
CA GLY A 120 7.23 -7.70 18.83
C GLY A 120 8.72 -7.43 19.03
N ASP A 121 9.57 -7.91 18.12
CA ASP A 121 11.03 -7.87 18.22
C ASP A 121 11.60 -6.62 17.55
N PHE A 122 11.27 -5.45 18.09
CA PHE A 122 11.78 -4.16 17.64
C PHE A 122 12.34 -3.35 18.80
N GLU A 123 13.46 -2.69 18.56
CA GLU A 123 14.00 -1.70 19.50
C GLU A 123 13.34 -0.34 19.22
N VAL A 124 12.74 0.23 20.25
CA VAL A 124 12.15 1.57 20.21
C VAL A 124 12.81 2.50 21.22
N ASP A 125 12.86 3.78 20.90
CA ASP A 125 13.33 4.82 21.82
C ASP A 125 12.24 5.22 22.85
N GLU A 126 12.55 6.21 23.70
CA GLU A 126 11.63 6.70 24.73
C GLU A 126 10.34 7.32 24.17
N ARG A 127 10.34 7.70 22.89
CA ARG A 127 9.20 8.26 22.16
C ARG A 127 8.38 7.19 21.46
N GLY A 128 8.85 5.94 21.44
CA GLY A 128 8.23 4.82 20.72
C GLY A 128 8.65 4.73 19.25
N ASP A 129 9.66 5.51 18.84
CA ASP A 129 10.22 5.52 17.49
C ASP A 129 11.19 4.35 17.32
N ILE A 130 11.35 3.82 16.10
CA ILE A 130 12.32 2.76 15.81
C ILE A 130 13.75 3.27 16.10
N ALA A 131 14.51 2.53 16.91
CA ALA A 131 15.85 2.92 17.33
C ALA A 131 16.91 2.81 16.22
N THR A 132 16.69 1.96 15.21
CA THR A 132 17.59 1.80 14.05
C THR A 132 16.85 2.08 12.74
N VAL A 133 17.25 3.14 12.03
CA VAL A 133 16.71 3.47 10.70
C VAL A 133 17.66 2.93 9.64
N GLY A 134 17.19 1.99 8.81
CA GLY A 134 18.00 1.29 7.78
C GLY A 134 18.17 2.05 6.47
N VAL A 135 17.83 3.34 6.43
CA VAL A 135 17.84 4.17 5.20
C VAL A 135 18.84 5.31 5.36
N THR A 136 19.71 5.47 4.38
CA THR A 136 20.69 6.57 4.29
C THR A 136 20.10 7.70 3.46
N ALA A 137 20.11 8.93 3.96
CA ALA A 137 19.76 10.11 3.15
C ALA A 137 21.00 10.67 2.43
N ASP A 138 21.57 9.85 1.55
CA ASP A 138 22.70 10.24 0.71
C ASP A 138 22.23 10.94 -0.59
N GLU A 139 23.18 11.47 -1.35
CA GLU A 139 22.90 12.15 -2.62
C GLU A 139 22.14 11.26 -3.61
N LYS A 140 22.40 9.94 -3.62
CA LYS A 140 21.73 9.03 -4.57
C LYS A 140 20.24 8.88 -4.27
N MET A 141 19.87 8.98 -2.99
CA MET A 141 18.48 8.91 -2.56
C MET A 141 17.74 10.22 -2.85
N CYS A 142 18.34 11.35 -2.49
CA CYS A 142 17.65 12.64 -2.53
C CYS A 142 17.81 13.38 -3.86
N ALA A 143 19.01 13.35 -4.45
CA ALA A 143 19.38 14.16 -5.60
C ALA A 143 19.18 13.44 -6.94
N THR A 144 17.97 12.95 -7.17
CA THR A 144 17.56 12.44 -8.48
C THR A 144 16.95 13.57 -9.32
N PRO A 145 17.00 13.49 -10.68
CA PRO A 145 16.35 14.47 -11.55
C PRO A 145 14.85 14.64 -11.30
N GLU A 146 14.19 13.62 -10.77
CA GLU A 146 12.78 13.62 -10.43
C GLU A 146 12.47 14.25 -9.06
N CYS A 147 13.48 14.47 -8.20
CA CYS A 147 13.32 14.99 -6.85
C CYS A 147 14.11 16.29 -6.63
N HIS A 148 15.43 16.22 -6.42
CA HIS A 148 16.28 17.38 -6.16
C HIS A 148 17.41 17.49 -7.18
N ASP A 149 17.28 18.41 -8.13
CA ASP A 149 18.42 18.80 -8.97
C ASP A 149 19.38 19.66 -8.14
N MET A 150 20.62 19.19 -7.95
CA MET A 150 21.58 19.90 -7.09
C MET A 150 21.98 21.29 -7.61
N GLN A 151 21.91 21.53 -8.93
CA GLN A 151 22.20 22.85 -9.46
C GLN A 151 21.09 23.83 -9.09
N ASP A 152 19.83 23.39 -9.18
CA ASP A 152 18.69 24.19 -8.75
C ASP A 152 18.69 24.42 -7.24
N VAL A 153 19.04 23.39 -6.45
CA VAL A 153 19.18 23.50 -4.98
C VAL A 153 20.27 24.51 -4.61
N MET A 154 21.47 24.40 -5.19
CA MET A 154 22.57 25.34 -4.94
C MET A 154 22.18 26.76 -5.37
N ALA A 155 21.53 26.93 -6.53
CA ALA A 155 21.09 28.23 -7.00
C ALA A 155 20.03 28.86 -6.07
N ALA A 156 19.11 28.05 -5.54
CA ALA A 156 18.06 28.51 -4.64
C ALA A 156 18.59 28.92 -3.26
N THR A 157 19.74 28.40 -2.84
CA THR A 157 20.36 28.71 -1.55
C THR A 157 21.61 29.58 -1.65
N GLN A 158 21.81 30.23 -2.81
CA GLN A 158 22.89 31.20 -2.98
C GLN A 158 22.66 32.42 -2.09
N ASP A 159 23.74 32.93 -1.52
CA ASP A 159 23.76 34.08 -0.62
C ASP A 159 22.83 33.90 0.59
N TRP A 160 22.93 32.73 1.21
CA TRP A 160 22.10 32.31 2.34
C TRP A 160 22.11 33.34 3.47
N GLY A 161 20.93 33.64 4.02
CA GLY A 161 20.77 34.66 5.06
C GLY A 161 21.12 36.08 4.60
N GLY A 162 21.26 36.32 3.29
CA GLY A 162 21.70 37.59 2.73
C GLY A 162 23.23 37.80 2.77
N GLU A 163 24.00 36.76 3.07
CA GLU A 163 25.46 36.81 3.11
C GLU A 163 26.07 36.38 1.76
N GLU A 164 26.69 37.33 1.05
CA GLU A 164 27.29 37.08 -0.27
C GLU A 164 28.32 35.92 -0.22
N GLY A 165 28.11 34.92 -1.07
CA GLY A 165 28.97 33.75 -1.20
C GLY A 165 28.73 32.63 -0.19
N VAL A 166 27.81 32.79 0.76
CA VAL A 166 27.43 31.71 1.68
C VAL A 166 26.39 30.81 1.01
N ASN A 167 26.67 29.51 0.94
CA ASN A 167 25.75 28.52 0.39
C ASN A 167 25.86 27.20 1.18
N PRO A 168 24.80 26.75 1.89
CA PRO A 168 24.83 25.50 2.65
C PRO A 168 25.00 24.25 1.77
N HIS A 169 24.65 24.33 0.48
CA HIS A 169 24.76 23.25 -0.48
C HIS A 169 26.01 23.33 -1.38
N ASP A 170 26.79 24.42 -1.29
CA ASP A 170 28.09 24.58 -1.95
C ASP A 170 29.11 25.12 -0.94
N SER A 171 29.44 24.28 0.05
CA SER A 171 30.29 24.67 1.17
C SER A 171 31.71 24.12 1.06
N HIS A 172 32.62 24.72 1.83
CA HIS A 172 34.01 24.27 1.91
C HIS A 172 34.19 22.88 2.54
N GLN A 173 33.13 22.30 3.12
CA GLN A 173 33.15 20.93 3.65
C GLN A 173 33.12 19.90 2.52
N GLY A 174 32.52 20.24 1.37
CA GLY A 174 32.39 19.36 0.22
C GLY A 174 31.43 18.19 0.43
N THR A 175 31.64 17.10 -0.31
CA THR A 175 30.81 15.89 -0.35
C THR A 175 30.82 14.95 0.89
N PRO A 176 31.66 15.10 1.92
CA PRO A 176 31.54 14.30 3.15
C PRO A 176 30.28 14.54 3.99
N ILE A 177 29.45 15.53 3.66
CA ILE A 177 28.20 15.84 4.37
C ILE A 177 27.04 15.20 3.60
N ASP A 178 26.33 14.28 4.26
CA ASP A 178 25.09 13.70 3.75
C ASP A 178 23.90 14.62 4.06
N CYS A 179 22.82 14.50 3.29
CA CYS A 179 21.62 15.33 3.46
C CYS A 179 21.05 15.25 4.89
N SER A 180 21.12 14.05 5.50
CA SER A 180 20.67 13.80 6.89
C SER A 180 21.43 14.55 7.98
N ASN A 181 22.62 15.10 7.69
CA ASN A 181 23.36 15.90 8.66
C ASN A 181 22.61 17.20 9.01
N CYS A 182 21.86 17.74 8.07
CA CYS A 182 21.08 18.97 8.23
C CYS A 182 19.57 18.69 8.18
N HIS A 183 19.10 17.93 7.19
CA HIS A 183 17.68 17.69 6.94
C HIS A 183 17.14 16.54 7.78
N GLY A 184 16.35 16.88 8.79
CA GLY A 184 15.62 15.93 9.62
C GLY A 184 14.29 15.52 8.97
N VAL A 185 14.20 14.27 8.48
CA VAL A 185 12.96 13.75 7.86
C VAL A 185 11.88 13.52 8.89
N HIS A 186 12.20 12.81 9.98
CA HIS A 186 11.27 12.47 11.07
C HIS A 186 11.62 13.17 12.40
N LYS A 187 12.45 14.21 12.35
CA LYS A 187 12.84 15.04 13.50
C LYS A 187 13.12 16.46 13.01
N ALA A 188 13.20 17.43 13.92
CA ALA A 188 13.61 18.77 13.55
C ALA A 188 14.93 18.76 12.77
N SER A 189 14.96 19.50 11.66
CA SER A 189 16.19 19.77 10.93
C SER A 189 17.12 20.65 11.76
N ASN A 190 18.42 20.63 11.44
CA ASN A 190 19.40 21.45 12.13
C ASN A 190 20.31 22.21 11.16
N MET A 191 20.69 23.43 11.53
CA MET A 191 21.68 24.22 10.81
C MET A 191 23.08 23.77 11.21
N TYR A 192 23.55 22.66 10.62
CA TYR A 192 24.82 22.01 10.97
C TYR A 192 26.02 22.96 10.98
N CYS A 193 26.04 23.90 10.04
CA CYS A 193 27.05 24.95 9.90
C CYS A 193 27.24 25.76 11.18
N ASN A 194 26.17 25.96 11.97
CA ASN A 194 26.19 26.72 13.21
C ASN A 194 26.90 26.01 14.36
N THR A 195 27.45 24.82 14.14
CA THR A 195 28.49 24.24 15.00
C THR A 195 29.73 25.16 15.07
N CYS A 196 30.02 25.87 13.97
CA CYS A 196 31.20 26.73 13.84
C CYS A 196 30.87 28.17 13.41
N HIS A 197 29.68 28.40 12.86
CA HIS A 197 29.22 29.67 12.30
C HIS A 197 28.00 30.20 13.05
N ASP A 198 27.50 31.36 12.61
CA ASP A 198 26.29 32.01 13.14
C ASP A 198 25.44 32.49 11.95
N TYR A 199 24.99 31.53 11.14
CA TYR A 199 24.15 31.77 9.96
C TYR A 199 22.67 31.77 10.33
N GLU A 200 21.83 32.39 9.47
CA GLU A 200 20.38 32.36 9.64
C GLU A 200 19.83 30.93 9.65
N THR A 201 19.18 30.57 10.75
CA THR A 201 18.52 29.27 10.93
C THR A 201 17.05 29.36 10.50
N PRO A 202 16.59 28.51 9.57
CA PRO A 202 15.20 28.51 9.14
C PRO A 202 14.21 28.31 10.28
N GLN A 203 13.01 28.86 10.11
CA GLN A 203 11.93 28.62 11.07
C GLN A 203 11.66 27.12 11.23
N GLY A 204 11.57 26.66 12.49
CA GLY A 204 11.35 25.25 12.82
C GLY A 204 12.61 24.40 12.81
N TRP A 205 13.76 24.95 12.40
CA TRP A 205 15.05 24.29 12.50
C TRP A 205 15.71 24.61 13.86
N THR A 206 16.70 23.80 14.20
CA THR A 206 17.49 23.93 15.43
C THR A 206 18.93 24.25 15.10
N ASP A 207 19.65 24.82 16.07
CA ASP A 207 21.10 24.91 16.01
C ASP A 207 21.74 23.75 16.79
N PRO A 208 22.92 23.26 16.37
CA PRO A 208 23.73 22.36 17.18
C PRO A 208 24.03 22.98 18.55
N VAL A 209 23.83 22.20 19.62
CA VAL A 209 24.09 22.61 21.02
C VAL A 209 25.50 22.27 21.46
#